data_AF-A0A3S5DUV4-F1
#
_entry.id   AF-A0A3S5DUV4-F1
#
_cell.length_a   1.000
_cell.length_b   1.000
_cell.length_c   1.000
_cell.angle_alpha   90.00
_cell.angle_beta   90.00
_cell.angle_gamma   90.00
#
_symmetry.space_group_name_H-M   'P 1'
#
loop_
_entity.id
_entity.type
_entity.pdbx_description
1 polymer ?
#
loop_
_entity_poly.entity_id
_entity_poly.type
_entity_poly.pdbx_seq_one_letter_code
_entity_poly.pdbx_strand_id
1 'polypeptide(L)' 'MNVTVAADGLNWSYVDGRTLTNGTTTWQVRVVDLAGNVGATGSQSAQIDTGEPGAGAHHRQHQHRHGEFGN' A
#
# COMPACT_ATOMS: atom_id res chain seq x y z
N MET A 1 11.82 14.57 -5.09
CA MET A 1 11.69 13.48 -4.11
C MET A 1 12.00 14.03 -2.75
N ASN A 2 11.13 13.83 -1.77
CA ASN A 2 11.41 14.22 -0.39
C ASN A 2 11.29 12.98 0.50
N VAL A 3 12.36 12.66 1.22
CA VAL A 3 12.40 11.59 2.23
C VAL A 3 12.54 12.27 3.59
N THR A 4 11.66 11.95 4.52
CA THR A 4 11.73 12.44 5.89
C THR A 4 12.08 11.28 6.81
N VAL A 5 13.12 11.42 7.62
CA VAL A 5 13.54 10.44 8.63
C VAL A 5 13.15 10.96 10.01
N ALA A 6 12.53 10.11 10.82
CA ALA A 6 12.20 10.42 12.20
C ALA A 6 13.46 10.48 13.08
N ALA A 7 13.38 11.17 14.22
CA ALA A 7 14.51 11.33 15.14
C ALA A 7 15.02 10.00 15.74
N ASP A 8 14.21 8.95 15.71
CA ASP A 8 14.60 7.60 16.14
C ASP A 8 15.50 6.88 15.14
N GLY A 9 15.66 7.41 13.91
CA GLY A 9 16.47 6.81 12.86
C GLY A 9 15.93 5.49 12.29
N LEU A 10 14.75 5.05 12.73
CA LEU A 10 14.13 3.79 12.34
C LEU A 10 12.93 4.02 11.42
N ASN A 11 12.21 5.12 11.64
CA ASN A 11 11.03 5.46 10.86
C ASN A 11 11.36 6.47 9.78
N TRP A 12 10.89 6.23 8.57
CA TRP A 12 11.02 7.16 7.46
C TRP A 12 9.73 7.18 6.63
N SER A 13 9.50 8.28 5.92
CA SER A 13 8.41 8.41 4.98
C SER A 13 8.92 8.98 3.66
N TYR A 14 8.31 8.52 2.57
CA TYR A 14 8.59 9.01 1.23
C TYR A 14 7.26 9.32 0.55
N VAL A 15 7.15 10.54 0.01
CA VAL A 15 6.01 10.94 -0.81
C VAL A 15 6.41 10.81 -2.27
N ASP A 16 5.77 9.87 -2.97
CA ASP A 16 5.93 9.71 -4.41
C ASP A 16 5.10 10.78 -5.13
N GLY A 17 5.76 11.81 -5.64
CA GLY A 17 5.11 12.91 -6.36
C GLY A 17 4.78 12.59 -7.82
N ARG A 18 4.99 11.35 -8.28
CA ARG A 18 4.70 10.94 -9.65
C ARG A 18 3.20 10.74 -9.83
N THR A 19 2.69 11.04 -11.03
CA THR A 19 1.39 10.54 -11.46
C THR A 19 1.53 9.06 -11.80
N LEU A 20 0.93 8.20 -10.97
CA LEU A 20 0.96 6.76 -11.18
C LEU A 20 -0.15 6.36 -12.16
N THR A 21 0.19 5.55 -13.16
CA THR A 21 -0.78 4.97 -14.10
C THR A 21 -1.38 3.70 -13.50
N ASN A 22 -2.63 3.41 -13.86
CA ASN A 22 -3.27 2.15 -13.51
C ASN A 22 -2.38 0.97 -13.92
N GLY A 23 -2.17 0.02 -13.01
CA GLY A 23 -1.20 -1.04 -13.20
C GLY A 23 -0.39 -1.35 -11.95
N THR A 24 0.43 -2.39 -12.04
CA THR A 24 1.30 -2.78 -10.92
C THR A 24 2.50 -1.85 -10.85
N THR A 25 2.68 -1.22 -9.69
CA THR A 25 3.87 -0.43 -9.39
C THR A 25 4.67 -1.13 -8.30
N THR A 26 5.98 -1.25 -8.50
CA THR A 26 6.91 -1.81 -7.51
C THR A 26 7.83 -0.71 -7.00
N TRP A 27 7.87 -0.53 -5.68
CA TRP A 27 8.86 0.31 -5.00
C TRP A 27 9.94 -0.57 -4.37
N GLN A 28 11.18 -0.11 -4.49
CA GLN A 28 12.33 -0.73 -3.85
C GLN A 28 13.02 0.29 -2.96
N VAL A 29 13.40 -0.14 -1.76
CA VAL A 29 14.05 0.70 -0.76
C VAL A 29 15.31 0.02 -0.25
N ARG A 30 16.36 0.80 -0.06
CA ARG A 30 17.64 0.34 0.49
C ARG A 30 18.14 1.37 1.48
N VAL A 31 18.84 0.92 2.52
CA VAL A 31 19.55 1.79 3.46
C VAL A 31 20.97 1.98 2.94
N VAL A 32 21.48 3.21 2.98
CA VAL A 32 22.87 3.53 2.66
C VAL A 32 23.45 4.27 3.86
N ASP A 33 24.57 3.79 4.40
CA ASP A 33 25.27 4.47 5.48
C ASP A 33 26.13 5.64 4.97
N LEU A 34 26.76 6.37 5.89
CA LEU A 34 27.59 7.53 5.54
C LEU A 34 28.86 7.16 4.76
N ALA A 35 29.35 5.93 4.91
CA ALA A 35 30.49 5.41 4.15
C ALA A 35 30.07 4.91 2.75
N GLY A 36 28.77 4.90 2.43
CA GLY A 36 28.23 4.45 1.16
C GLY A 36 27.94 2.94 1.10
N ASN A 37 28.02 2.21 2.21
CA ASN A 37 27.66 0.79 2.21
C ASN A 37 26.15 0.65 2.06
N VAL A 38 25.75 -0.27 1.19
CA VAL A 38 24.33 -0.54 0.87
C VAL A 38 23.85 -1.75 1.66
N GLY A 39 22.77 -1.55 2.44
CA GLY A 39 22.09 -2.62 3.17
C GLY A 39 21.13 -3.44 2.31
N ALA A 40 20.34 -4.30 2.97
CA ALA A 40 19.32 -5.12 2.30
C ALA A 40 18.28 -4.26 1.55
N THR A 41 17.76 -4.81 0.45
CA THR A 41 16.69 -4.16 -0.33
C THR A 41 15.32 -4.70 0.09
N GLY A 42 14.43 -3.82 0.52
CA GLY A 42 13.01 -4.10 0.68
C GLY A 42 12.27 -3.81 -0.62
N SER A 43 11.22 -4.59 -0.90
CA SER A 43 10.37 -4.42 -2.09
C SER A 43 8.90 -4.43 -1.71
N GLN A 44 8.11 -3.59 -2.35
CA GLN A 44 6.66 -3.57 -2.22
C GLN A 44 6.03 -3.35 -3.57
N SER A 45 5.08 -4.21 -3.95
CA SER A 45 4.25 -4.04 -5.14
C SER A 45 2.83 -3.68 -4.75
N ALA A 46 2.24 -2.70 -5.43
CA ALA A 46 0.81 -2.39 -5.29
C ALA A 46 0.15 -2.27 -6.66
N GLN A 47 -1.14 -2.59 -6.69
CA GLN A 47 -2.01 -2.33 -7.82
C GLN A 47 -2.53 -0.90 -7.70
N ILE A 48 -2.23 -0.07 -8.69
CA ILE A 48 -2.82 1.25 -8.82
C ILE A 48 -4.10 1.11 -9.63
N ASP A 49 -5.21 1.50 -9.02
CA ASP A 49 -6.52 1.60 -9.64
C ASP A 49 -7.16 2.94 -9.25
N THR A 50 -7.29 3.83 -10.23
CA THR A 50 -7.96 5.12 -10.15
C THR A 50 -9.29 5.12 -10.92
N GLY A 51 -9.75 3.95 -11.36
CA GLY A 51 -11.07 3.80 -11.98
C GLY A 51 -12.16 4.15 -10.97
N GLU A 52 -13.27 4.68 -11.48
CA GLU A 52 -14.45 4.88 -10.65
C GLU A 52 -14.89 3.52 -10.07
N PRO A 53 -15.23 3.44 -8.77
CA PRO A 53 -15.84 2.24 -8.23
C PRO A 53 -17.12 1.94 -9.02
N GLY A 54 -17.09 0.92 -9.88
CA GLY A 54 -18.29 0.47 -10.58
C GLY A 54 -19.35 0.12 -9.56
N ALA A 55 -20.62 0.46 -9.84
CA ALA A 55 -21.78 0.24 -8.98
C ALA A 55 -22.08 -1.25 -8.62
N GLY A 56 -21.11 -2.16 -8.78
CA GLY A 56 -21.15 -3.56 -8.34
C GLY A 56 -20.26 -3.86 -7.14
N ALA A 57 -19.47 -2.91 -6.63
CA ALA A 57 -18.59 -3.11 -5.47
C ALA A 57 -19.32 -2.95 -4.11
N HIS A 58 -20.64 -3.09 -4.07
CA HIS A 58 -21.30 -3.46 -2.82
C HIS A 58 -20.94 -4.91 -2.54
N HIS A 59 -19.85 -5.08 -1.80
CA HIS A 59 -19.51 -6.26 -1.01
C HIS A 59 -20.81 -6.92 -0.56
N ARG A 60 -21.20 -8.03 -1.20
CA ARG A 60 -22.42 -8.77 -0.87
C ARG A 60 -22.22 -9.30 0.54
N GLN A 61 -22.62 -8.50 1.52
CA GLN A 61 -22.55 -8.87 2.93
C GLN A 61 -23.30 -10.18 3.08
N HIS A 62 -22.65 -11.11 3.78
CA HIS A 62 -23.09 -12.47 4.04
C HIS A 62 -24.60 -12.52 4.30
N GLN A 63 -25.36 -13.22 3.44
CA GLN A 63 -26.69 -13.67 3.82
C GLN A 63 -26.53 -14.78 4.87
N HIS A 64 -26.37 -14.40 6.14
CA HIS A 64 -26.84 -15.26 7.22
C HIS A 64 -28.36 -15.19 7.16
N ARG A 65 -29.00 -16.12 6.44
CA ARG A 65 -30.36 -16.51 6.75
C ARG A 65 -30.32 -17.10 8.17
N HIS A 66 -30.49 -16.26 9.18
CA HIS A 66 -30.96 -16.74 10.47
C HIS A 66 -32.44 -17.07 10.24
N GLY A 67 -32.70 -18.34 9.90
CA GLY A 67 -34.06 -18.85 9.90
C GLY A 67 -34.64 -18.64 11.29
N GLU A 68 -35.77 -17.94 11.35
CA GLU A 68 -36.63 -17.90 12.52
C GLU A 68 -37.02 -19.34 12.86
N PHE A 69 -36.46 -19.90 13.94
CA PHE A 69 -37.06 -21.05 14.60
C PHE A 69 -38.18 -20.54 15.51
N GLY A 70 -39.31 -20.23 14.89
CA GLY A 70 -40.60 -20.21 15.58
C GLY A 70 -41.27 -21.57 15.42
N ASN A 71 -41.16 -22.40 16.45
CA ASN A 71 -42.20 -23.24 17.08
C ASN A 71 -41.56 -24.37 17.88
#